data_AF-A0A3D3Q4J6-F1
#
_entry.id   AF-A0A3D3Q4J6-F1
#
_cell.length_a   1.000
_cell.length_b   1.000
_cell.length_c   1.000
_cell.angle_alpha   90.00
_cell.angle_beta   90.00
_cell.angle_gamma   90.00
#
_symmetry.space_group_name_H-M   'P 1'
#
loop_
_entity.id
_entity.type
_entity.pdbx_description
1 polymer ?
#
loop_
_entity_poly.entity_id
_entity_poly.type
_entity_poly.pdbx_seq_one_letter_code
_entity_poly.pdbx_strand_id
1 'polypeptide(L)'
;MSAPFVDRASRFLDRKLSRRTLLSRVAVAGSALAVSPVRYLVKPGTAMEVLTTCSSCASGSACCDGWTAFCCTIHQGANSCPSYAYIGGWWKCTSYTGAGACAKEGVRYYVDCNRRPGSSCPGGCHCAGDNCSNRRTCCNVFRYGQCNTQISGTTEVVCRIIKCVNPCQLYSFCNCTLKVDDATCSHEEPCLQPY
;
A
#
# COMPACT_ATOMS: atom_id res chain seq x y z
N MET A 1 -2.27 -40.28 -32.27
CA MET A 1 -2.03 -39.33 -33.37
C MET A 1 -2.57 -37.95 -32.95
N SER A 2 -1.76 -37.12 -32.25
CA SER A 2 -2.21 -35.76 -31.82
C SER A 2 -1.08 -34.72 -31.76
N ALA A 3 0.06 -34.96 -32.41
CA ALA A 3 1.20 -34.04 -32.39
C ALA A 3 1.01 -32.75 -33.24
N PRO A 4 0.40 -32.76 -34.45
CA PRO A 4 0.45 -31.57 -35.31
C PRO A 4 -0.47 -30.44 -34.81
N PHE A 5 -1.47 -30.78 -33.99
CA PHE A 5 -2.41 -29.79 -33.44
C PHE A 5 -1.82 -29.05 -32.24
N VAL A 6 -1.10 -29.78 -31.37
CA VAL A 6 -0.39 -29.19 -30.22
C VAL A 6 0.72 -28.27 -30.71
N ASP A 7 1.48 -28.64 -31.74
CA ASP A 7 2.53 -27.79 -32.31
C ASP A 7 1.97 -26.55 -33.01
N ARG A 8 0.83 -26.66 -33.69
CA ARG A 8 0.15 -25.49 -34.28
C ARG A 8 -0.46 -24.57 -33.23
N ALA A 9 -1.10 -25.13 -32.21
CA ALA A 9 -1.66 -24.37 -31.09
C ALA A 9 -0.54 -23.66 -30.31
N SER A 10 0.56 -24.36 -30.05
CA SER A 10 1.74 -23.81 -29.35
C SER A 10 2.39 -22.69 -30.15
N ARG A 11 2.58 -22.86 -31.46
CA ARG A 11 3.14 -21.79 -32.32
C ARG A 11 2.19 -20.60 -32.51
N PHE A 12 0.87 -20.84 -32.52
CA PHE A 12 -0.12 -19.77 -32.59
C PHE A 12 -0.22 -19.00 -31.27
N LEU A 13 -0.13 -19.71 -30.14
CA LEU A 13 -0.07 -19.13 -28.80
C LEU A 13 1.26 -18.38 -28.58
N ASP A 14 2.41 -18.93 -28.96
CA ASP A 14 3.71 -18.24 -28.88
C ASP A 14 3.74 -16.96 -29.75
N ARG A 15 3.00 -16.93 -30.87
CA ARG A 15 2.87 -15.74 -31.73
C ARG A 15 1.96 -14.64 -31.15
N LYS A 16 0.99 -14.98 -30.31
CA LYS A 16 0.04 -14.02 -29.70
C LYS A 16 0.33 -13.70 -28.23
N LEU A 17 1.04 -14.58 -27.53
CA LEU A 17 1.36 -14.51 -26.11
C LEU A 17 2.86 -14.72 -25.96
N SER A 18 3.60 -13.63 -25.76
CA SER A 18 4.98 -13.75 -25.30
C SER A 18 4.99 -14.57 -24.01
N ARG A 19 5.91 -15.52 -23.85
CA ARG A 19 6.08 -16.34 -22.64
C ARG A 19 6.12 -15.47 -21.38
N ARG A 20 6.68 -14.26 -21.47
CA ARG A 20 6.70 -13.26 -20.40
C ARG A 20 5.32 -12.72 -20.04
N THR A 21 4.48 -12.47 -21.03
CA THR A 21 3.08 -12.03 -20.86
C THR A 21 2.20 -13.15 -20.30
N LEU A 22 2.47 -14.40 -20.68
CA LEU A 22 1.78 -15.55 -20.12
C LEU A 22 2.15 -15.74 -18.64
N LEU A 23 3.44 -15.70 -18.30
CA LEU A 23 3.93 -15.81 -16.93
C LEU A 23 3.41 -14.67 -16.03
N SER A 24 3.40 -13.43 -16.54
CA SER A 24 2.85 -12.30 -15.77
C SER A 24 1.36 -12.46 -15.49
N ARG A 25 0.57 -12.90 -16.49
CA ARG A 25 -0.87 -13.16 -16.31
C ARG A 25 -1.14 -14.28 -15.31
N VAL A 26 -0.36 -15.36 -15.35
CA VAL A 26 -0.49 -16.48 -14.39
C VAL A 26 -0.11 -16.02 -12.98
N ALA A 27 0.96 -15.24 -12.82
CA ALA A 27 1.38 -14.71 -11.53
C ALA A 27 0.30 -13.80 -10.90
N VAL A 28 -0.30 -12.92 -11.71
CA VAL A 28 -1.39 -12.04 -11.25
C VAL A 28 -2.63 -12.86 -10.90
N ALA A 29 -3.03 -13.84 -11.72
CA ALA A 29 -4.16 -14.73 -11.44
C ALA A 29 -3.95 -15.53 -10.14
N GLY A 30 -2.77 -16.11 -9.95
CA GLY A 30 -2.41 -16.81 -8.72
C GLY A 30 -2.46 -15.90 -7.49
N SER A 31 -1.95 -14.68 -7.62
CA SER A 31 -2.00 -13.68 -6.53
C SER A 31 -3.43 -13.29 -6.19
N ALA A 32 -4.28 -13.02 -7.20
CA ALA A 32 -5.67 -12.64 -7.00
C ALA A 32 -6.50 -13.75 -6.31
N LEU A 33 -6.28 -15.01 -6.70
CA LEU A 33 -6.89 -16.17 -6.04
C LEU A 33 -6.46 -16.32 -4.58
N ALA A 34 -5.18 -16.08 -4.28
CA ALA A 34 -4.66 -16.18 -2.92
C ALA A 34 -5.21 -15.09 -1.99
N VAL A 35 -5.36 -13.85 -2.48
CA VAL A 35 -5.78 -12.73 -1.62
C VAL A 35 -7.30 -12.51 -1.56
N SER A 36 -8.04 -12.91 -2.59
CA SER A 36 -9.48 -12.62 -2.67
C SER A 36 -10.22 -13.66 -3.54
N PRO A 37 -10.27 -14.93 -3.10
CA PRO A 37 -10.73 -16.06 -3.90
C PRO A 37 -12.19 -15.92 -4.34
N VAL A 38 -13.10 -15.57 -3.42
CA VAL A 38 -14.53 -15.43 -3.73
C VAL A 38 -14.74 -14.33 -4.77
N ARG A 39 -14.19 -13.13 -4.55
CA ARG A 39 -14.36 -11.99 -5.46
C ARG A 39 -13.77 -12.23 -6.85
N TYR A 40 -12.66 -12.98 -6.94
CA TYR A 40 -12.06 -13.38 -8.21
C TYR A 40 -12.96 -14.37 -8.98
N LEU A 41 -13.71 -15.22 -8.27
CA LEU A 41 -14.60 -16.21 -8.88
C LEU A 41 -15.97 -15.64 -9.28
N VAL A 42 -16.57 -14.73 -8.49
CA VAL A 42 -17.95 -14.24 -8.75
C VAL A 42 -18.03 -12.96 -9.58
N LYS A 43 -16.91 -12.26 -9.83
CA LYS A 43 -16.93 -11.00 -10.57
C LYS A 43 -16.17 -11.15 -11.90
N PRO A 44 -16.84 -11.05 -13.06
CA PRO A 44 -16.15 -11.11 -14.35
C PRO A 44 -15.27 -9.86 -14.50
N GLY A 45 -13.97 -10.06 -14.37
CA GLY A 45 -12.93 -9.03 -14.50
C GLY A 45 -11.56 -9.66 -14.67
N THR A 46 -10.55 -8.89 -15.05
CA THR A 46 -9.17 -9.42 -15.16
C THR A 46 -8.57 -9.69 -13.77
N ALA A 47 -7.57 -10.55 -13.62
CA ALA A 47 -6.91 -10.77 -12.32
C ALA A 47 -6.26 -9.49 -11.75
N MET A 48 -5.88 -8.57 -12.64
CA MET A 48 -5.48 -7.22 -12.25
C MET A 48 -6.64 -6.45 -11.65
N GLU A 49 -7.89 -6.78 -11.97
CA GLU A 49 -9.08 -6.06 -11.54
C GLU A 49 -9.48 -6.32 -10.08
N VAL A 50 -9.07 -7.48 -9.56
CA VAL A 50 -9.08 -7.76 -8.12
C VAL A 50 -7.99 -6.95 -7.39
N LEU A 51 -6.94 -6.57 -8.12
CA LEU A 51 -5.91 -5.62 -7.67
C LEU A 51 -6.23 -4.17 -8.10
N THR A 52 -7.29 -3.93 -8.87
CA THR A 52 -7.63 -2.60 -9.39
C THR A 52 -8.53 -1.89 -8.41
N THR A 53 -7.90 -1.29 -7.43
CA THR A 53 -8.46 -0.09 -6.83
C THR A 53 -8.21 1.15 -7.64
N CYS A 54 -7.44 1.05 -8.72
CA CYS A 54 -7.06 2.16 -9.54
C CYS A 54 -7.34 1.98 -11.05
N SER A 55 -8.18 1.00 -11.45
CA SER A 55 -8.57 0.81 -12.87
C SER A 55 -9.29 2.01 -13.47
N SER A 56 -9.99 2.77 -12.63
CA SER A 56 -10.65 4.03 -13.01
C SER A 56 -9.69 5.23 -13.05
N CYS A 57 -8.46 5.06 -12.57
CA CYS A 57 -7.46 6.13 -12.52
C CYS A 57 -6.50 6.04 -13.69
N ALA A 58 -6.03 7.19 -14.16
CA ALA A 58 -4.97 7.24 -15.14
C ALA A 58 -3.68 6.58 -14.60
N SER A 59 -2.93 5.92 -15.49
CA SER A 59 -1.61 5.39 -15.19
C SER A 59 -0.70 6.50 -14.66
N GLY A 60 0.03 6.22 -13.58
CA GLY A 60 0.90 7.21 -12.91
C GLY A 60 0.18 8.12 -11.90
N SER A 61 -1.13 7.97 -11.72
CA SER A 61 -1.84 8.58 -10.60
C SER A 61 -1.28 8.10 -9.26
N ALA A 62 -1.36 8.96 -8.23
CA ALA A 62 -0.88 8.62 -6.89
C ALA A 62 -1.59 7.39 -6.32
N CYS A 63 -2.88 7.18 -6.63
CA CYS A 63 -3.58 5.97 -6.20
C CYS A 63 -2.94 4.67 -6.74
N CYS A 64 -2.35 4.72 -7.94
CA CYS A 64 -1.70 3.58 -8.59
C CYS A 64 -0.20 3.45 -8.28
N ASP A 65 0.42 4.37 -7.52
CA ASP A 65 1.88 4.40 -7.34
C ASP A 65 2.42 3.29 -6.40
N GLY A 66 1.51 2.52 -5.79
CA GLY A 66 1.81 1.41 -4.89
C GLY A 66 1.87 1.80 -3.41
N TRP A 67 1.89 3.09 -3.09
CA TRP A 67 2.08 3.60 -1.74
C TRP A 67 0.77 3.83 -1.00
N THR A 68 0.85 3.96 0.32
CA THR A 68 -0.32 4.22 1.18
C THR A 68 -0.50 5.72 1.43
N ALA A 69 -1.75 6.17 1.47
CA ALA A 69 -2.14 7.53 1.83
C ALA A 69 -1.72 7.95 3.24
N PHE A 70 -1.61 9.25 3.44
CA PHE A 70 -1.47 9.81 4.78
C PHE A 70 -2.81 9.79 5.52
N CYS A 71 -2.76 9.67 6.86
CA CYS A 71 -3.98 9.60 7.66
C CYS A 71 -4.77 10.90 7.59
N CYS A 72 -4.10 12.04 7.47
CA CYS A 72 -4.80 13.31 7.36
C CYS A 72 -5.73 13.37 6.13
N THR A 73 -5.45 12.63 5.05
CA THR A 73 -6.29 12.54 3.85
C THR A 73 -7.62 11.83 4.13
N ILE A 74 -7.63 10.82 5.01
CA ILE A 74 -8.82 9.98 5.30
C ILE A 74 -9.42 10.22 6.69
N HIS A 75 -8.75 11.02 7.53
CA HIS A 75 -9.07 11.20 8.93
C HIS A 75 -9.28 12.68 9.25
N GLN A 76 -10.07 13.37 8.42
CA GLN A 76 -10.50 14.75 8.65
C GLN A 76 -9.33 15.74 8.89
N GLY A 77 -8.24 15.58 8.14
CA GLY A 77 -7.04 16.40 8.31
C GLY A 77 -6.14 16.00 9.48
N ALA A 78 -6.55 15.03 10.32
CA ALA A 78 -5.78 14.64 11.48
C ALA A 78 -4.57 13.75 11.10
N ASN A 79 -3.37 14.20 11.47
CA ASN A 79 -2.14 13.42 11.40
C ASN A 79 -2.03 12.43 12.59
N SER A 80 -3.04 11.58 12.74
CA SER A 80 -3.16 10.56 13.79
C SER A 80 -3.83 9.29 13.25
N CYS A 81 -3.52 8.13 13.83
CA CYS A 81 -4.16 6.89 13.43
C CYS A 81 -5.67 6.92 13.78
N PRO A 82 -6.56 6.48 12.86
CA PRO A 82 -7.97 6.25 13.19
C PRO A 82 -8.15 5.23 14.32
N SER A 83 -9.30 5.25 15.00
CA SER A 83 -9.58 4.40 16.17
C SER A 83 -9.50 2.88 15.87
N TYR A 84 -9.85 2.49 14.65
CA TYR A 84 -9.78 1.10 14.18
C TYR A 84 -8.38 0.67 13.71
N ALA A 85 -7.38 1.54 13.86
CA ALA A 85 -5.99 1.28 13.52
C ALA A 85 -5.07 1.33 14.75
N TYR A 86 -3.86 0.79 14.60
CA TYR A 86 -2.80 0.82 15.59
C TYR A 86 -1.46 1.07 14.90
N ILE A 87 -0.48 1.61 15.63
CA ILE A 87 0.86 1.84 15.10
C ILE A 87 1.60 0.50 14.94
N GLY A 88 1.90 0.10 13.71
CA GLY A 88 2.50 -1.21 13.41
C GLY A 88 4.01 -1.17 13.15
N GLY A 89 4.55 -0.01 12.83
CA GLY A 89 5.98 0.19 12.58
C GLY A 89 6.28 1.59 12.05
N TRP A 90 7.57 1.89 11.89
CA TRP A 90 8.02 3.19 11.40
C TRP A 90 9.31 3.07 10.60
N TRP A 91 9.62 4.10 9.83
CA TRP A 91 10.93 4.29 9.20
C TRP A 91 11.26 5.77 9.14
N LYS A 92 12.54 6.06 8.92
CA LYS A 92 13.09 7.39 8.76
C LYS A 92 13.32 7.68 7.28
N CYS A 93 12.87 8.84 6.84
CA CYS A 93 13.41 9.54 5.69
C CYS A 93 14.53 10.46 6.19
N THR A 94 15.73 10.28 5.64
CA THR A 94 16.96 10.95 6.10
C THR A 94 17.31 12.22 5.35
N SER A 95 16.66 12.45 4.21
CA SER A 95 16.94 13.55 3.28
C SER A 95 15.66 14.29 2.89
N TYR A 96 14.86 14.64 3.89
CA TYR A 96 13.59 15.33 3.64
C TYR A 96 13.83 16.80 3.25
N THR A 97 13.40 17.18 2.04
CA THR A 97 13.62 18.53 1.48
C THR A 97 12.32 19.26 1.12
N GLY A 98 11.15 18.70 1.46
CA GLY A 98 9.86 19.31 1.17
C GLY A 98 9.48 20.44 2.14
N ALA A 99 8.30 21.02 1.92
CA ALA A 99 7.78 22.13 2.72
C ALA A 99 6.73 21.72 3.79
N GLY A 100 6.23 20.49 3.78
CA GLY A 100 5.27 20.00 4.78
C GLY A 100 5.89 19.75 6.16
N ALA A 101 5.17 19.01 7.00
CA ALA A 101 5.52 18.71 8.39
C ALA A 101 6.98 18.23 8.50
N CYS A 102 7.69 18.72 9.52
CA CYS A 102 9.09 18.43 9.77
C CYS A 102 10.10 19.02 8.75
N ALA A 103 9.73 20.04 8.00
CA ALA A 103 10.64 20.71 7.04
C ALA A 103 11.88 21.29 7.70
N LYS A 104 11.77 21.80 8.93
CA LYS A 104 12.89 22.42 9.66
C LYS A 104 13.94 21.41 10.10
N GLU A 105 13.53 20.16 10.28
CA GLU A 105 14.36 19.07 10.77
C GLU A 105 15.17 18.40 9.66
N GLY A 106 14.78 18.57 8.38
CA GLY A 106 15.41 17.90 7.24
C GLY A 106 15.24 16.38 7.25
N VAL A 107 14.42 15.85 8.17
CA VAL A 107 14.14 14.43 8.34
C VAL A 107 12.67 14.24 8.70
N ARG A 108 12.12 13.09 8.33
CA ARG A 108 10.76 12.68 8.70
C ARG A 108 10.74 11.26 9.20
N TYR A 109 9.89 11.00 10.17
CA TYR A 109 9.52 9.64 10.56
C TYR A 109 8.13 9.34 10.05
N TYR A 110 8.05 8.36 9.18
CA TYR A 110 6.80 7.82 8.68
C TYR A 110 6.39 6.67 9.59
N VAL A 111 5.12 6.65 9.99
CA VAL A 111 4.59 5.64 10.91
C VAL A 111 3.35 5.02 10.27
N ASP A 112 3.38 3.71 10.07
CA ASP A 112 2.26 2.97 9.52
C ASP A 112 1.19 2.73 10.60
N CYS A 113 -0.05 3.10 10.28
CA CYS A 113 -1.24 2.75 11.04
C CYS A 113 -1.88 1.51 10.41
N ASN A 114 -1.63 0.34 10.99
CA ASN A 114 -2.20 -0.94 10.56
C ASN A 114 -3.61 -1.11 11.13
N ARG A 115 -4.52 -1.75 10.37
CA ARG A 115 -5.86 -2.07 10.85
C ARG A 115 -5.79 -3.02 12.04
N ARG A 116 -6.51 -2.75 13.12
CA ARG A 116 -6.59 -3.67 14.27
C ARG A 116 -7.14 -5.04 13.84
N PRO A 117 -6.59 -6.16 14.33
CA PRO A 117 -7.22 -7.46 14.16
C PRO A 117 -8.67 -7.45 14.63
N GLY A 118 -9.57 -8.11 13.89
CA GLY A 118 -11.01 -8.13 14.18
C GLY A 118 -11.78 -6.86 13.78
N SER A 119 -11.11 -5.75 13.44
CA SER A 119 -11.77 -4.59 12.83
C SER A 119 -11.90 -4.75 11.32
N SER A 120 -12.73 -3.94 10.66
CA SER A 120 -12.79 -3.84 9.20
C SER A 120 -12.07 -2.58 8.70
N CYS A 121 -11.57 -2.64 7.46
CA CYS A 121 -11.16 -1.45 6.74
C CYS A 121 -12.41 -0.85 6.07
N PRO A 122 -12.84 0.37 6.42
CA PRO A 122 -13.96 1.03 5.75
C PRO A 122 -13.70 1.11 4.24
N GLY A 123 -14.65 0.67 3.42
CA GLY A 123 -14.51 0.65 1.96
C GLY A 123 -13.51 -0.39 1.42
N GLY A 124 -12.82 -1.13 2.28
CA GLY A 124 -11.74 -2.04 1.89
C GLY A 124 -10.54 -1.30 1.29
N CYS A 125 -9.76 -1.99 0.45
CA CYS A 125 -8.74 -1.34 -0.37
C CYS A 125 -9.45 -0.40 -1.38
N HIS A 126 -9.03 0.88 -1.47
CA HIS A 126 -9.51 1.89 -2.45
C HIS A 126 -8.58 3.13 -2.48
N CYS A 127 -8.77 4.04 -3.44
CA CYS A 127 -8.12 5.37 -3.43
C CYS A 127 -8.66 6.19 -2.26
N ALA A 128 -7.80 6.86 -1.51
CA ALA A 128 -8.27 7.66 -0.37
C ALA A 128 -9.24 8.77 -0.83
N GLY A 129 -10.44 8.79 -0.24
CA GLY A 129 -11.50 9.72 -0.63
C GLY A 129 -12.01 9.53 -2.06
N ASP A 130 -11.87 8.32 -2.62
CA ASP A 130 -12.24 7.95 -3.99
C ASP A 130 -11.64 8.89 -5.06
N ASN A 131 -10.44 9.41 -4.77
CA ASN A 131 -9.74 10.37 -5.61
C ASN A 131 -8.39 9.81 -6.09
N CYS A 132 -8.20 9.78 -7.41
CA CYS A 132 -6.99 9.28 -8.05
C CYS A 132 -5.71 10.09 -7.71
N SER A 133 -5.86 11.36 -7.33
CA SER A 133 -4.76 12.22 -6.87
C SER A 133 -4.25 11.84 -5.48
N ASN A 134 -5.02 11.06 -4.73
CA ASN A 134 -4.63 10.55 -3.43
C ASN A 134 -4.11 9.13 -3.57
N ARG A 135 -3.13 8.78 -2.73
CA ARG A 135 -2.68 7.38 -2.62
C ARG A 135 -3.79 6.48 -2.07
N ARG A 136 -3.59 5.18 -2.20
CA ARG A 136 -4.55 4.17 -1.74
C ARG A 136 -4.52 3.96 -0.23
N THR A 137 -5.64 3.54 0.34
CA THR A 137 -5.80 3.14 1.75
C THR A 137 -6.12 1.65 1.83
N CYS A 138 -5.71 0.97 2.90
CA CYS A 138 -6.07 -0.42 3.19
C CYS A 138 -5.66 -1.46 2.12
N CYS A 139 -4.73 -1.15 1.22
CA CYS A 139 -4.33 -2.04 0.13
C CYS A 139 -3.04 -2.82 0.40
N ASN A 140 -2.15 -2.25 1.21
CA ASN A 140 -0.84 -2.83 1.49
C ASN A 140 -0.93 -3.67 2.77
N VAL A 141 -0.74 -4.99 2.68
CA VAL A 141 -0.66 -5.87 3.86
C VAL A 141 0.82 -6.03 4.21
N PHE A 142 1.31 -5.18 5.10
CA PHE A 142 2.73 -5.12 5.45
C PHE A 142 2.92 -4.55 6.86
N ARG A 143 4.04 -4.90 7.51
CA ARG A 143 4.41 -4.35 8.81
C ARG A 143 5.93 -4.49 9.05
N TYR A 144 6.60 -3.39 9.38
CA TYR A 144 8.02 -3.43 9.77
C TYR A 144 8.27 -4.21 11.08
N GLY A 145 7.27 -4.30 11.95
CA GLY A 145 7.30 -5.18 13.13
C GLY A 145 8.07 -4.60 14.33
N GLN A 146 8.17 -3.28 14.41
CA GLN A 146 8.96 -2.60 15.45
C GLN A 146 8.12 -1.97 16.55
N CYS A 147 6.81 -1.87 16.30
CA CYS A 147 5.85 -1.34 17.23
C CYS A 147 4.73 -2.35 17.47
N ASN A 148 4.19 -2.39 18.69
CA ASN A 148 3.08 -3.27 19.09
C ASN A 148 3.31 -4.76 18.79
N THR A 149 4.53 -5.26 18.96
CA THR A 149 4.95 -6.62 18.57
C THR A 149 4.14 -7.74 19.24
N GLN A 150 3.46 -7.44 20.35
CA GLN A 150 2.50 -8.34 20.99
C GLN A 150 1.25 -8.66 20.13
N ILE A 151 0.92 -7.82 19.16
CA ILE A 151 -0.18 -8.05 18.23
C ILE A 151 0.31 -9.01 17.14
N SER A 152 -0.25 -10.22 17.12
CA SER A 152 0.09 -11.25 16.13
C SER A 152 -0.44 -10.94 14.73
N GLY A 153 0.32 -11.36 13.73
CA GLY A 153 -0.07 -11.25 12.32
C GLY A 153 0.17 -9.87 11.70
N THR A 154 -0.15 -9.80 10.42
CA THR A 154 0.00 -8.61 9.59
C THR A 154 -1.34 -8.26 8.99
N THR A 155 -1.75 -7.01 9.17
CA THR A 155 -2.99 -6.46 8.62
C THR A 155 -2.67 -5.32 7.67
N GLU A 156 -3.69 -4.86 6.96
CA GLU A 156 -3.63 -3.78 6.01
C GLU A 156 -3.11 -2.49 6.68
N VAL A 157 -2.18 -1.79 6.02
CA VAL A 157 -1.81 -0.42 6.34
C VAL A 157 -2.96 0.46 5.90
N VAL A 158 -3.67 1.03 6.88
CA VAL A 158 -4.79 1.96 6.66
C VAL A 158 -4.25 3.26 6.10
N CYS A 159 -3.31 3.87 6.80
CA CYS A 159 -2.73 5.15 6.43
C CYS A 159 -1.39 5.37 7.14
N ARG A 160 -0.69 6.45 6.78
CA ARG A 160 0.59 6.84 7.37
C ARG A 160 0.48 8.17 8.11
N ILE A 161 1.14 8.28 9.25
CA ILE A 161 1.33 9.56 9.94
C ILE A 161 2.79 10.00 9.87
N ILE A 162 3.00 11.30 9.98
CA ILE A 162 4.32 11.92 10.05
C ILE A 162 4.63 12.31 11.49
N LYS A 163 5.87 12.06 11.94
CA LYS A 163 6.44 12.58 13.19
C LYS A 163 7.83 13.17 12.90
N CYS A 164 8.17 14.25 13.61
CA CYS A 164 9.47 14.91 13.49
C CYS A 164 10.48 14.36 14.52
N VAL A 165 9.97 13.69 15.55
CA VAL A 165 10.74 13.00 16.58
C VAL A 165 10.67 11.50 16.34
N ASN A 166 11.75 10.79 16.68
CA ASN A 166 11.82 9.34 16.50
C ASN A 166 10.67 8.64 17.26
N PRO A 167 9.84 7.82 16.59
CA PRO A 167 8.71 7.13 17.21
C PRO A 167 9.07 6.26 18.42
N CYS A 168 10.29 5.72 18.50
CA CYS A 168 10.70 4.95 19.68
C CYS A 168 10.86 5.80 20.95
N GLN A 169 11.00 7.12 20.81
CA GLN A 169 11.02 8.07 21.94
C GLN A 169 9.61 8.58 22.28
N LEU A 170 8.68 8.50 21.33
CA LEU A 170 7.30 8.95 21.49
C LEU A 170 6.39 7.86 22.05
N TYR A 171 6.67 6.60 21.73
CA TYR A 171 5.79 5.48 22.04
C TYR A 171 6.54 4.35 22.72
N SER A 172 6.14 4.02 23.94
CA SER A 172 6.74 2.94 24.75
C SER A 172 6.62 1.56 24.12
N PHE A 173 5.66 1.36 23.22
CA PHE A 173 5.43 0.10 22.49
C PHE A 173 6.24 0.00 21.19
N CYS A 174 7.14 0.94 20.90
CA CYS A 174 8.02 0.93 19.73
C CYS A 174 9.49 0.76 20.17
N ASN A 175 10.24 -0.13 19.52
CA ASN A 175 11.68 -0.22 19.73
C ASN A 175 12.46 0.76 18.83
N CYS A 176 13.75 0.96 19.16
CA CYS A 176 14.63 1.90 18.46
C CYS A 176 15.46 1.26 17.34
N THR A 177 15.09 0.07 16.83
CA THR A 177 15.76 -0.48 15.64
C THR A 177 15.50 0.47 14.47
N LEU A 178 16.56 1.02 13.88
CA LEU A 178 16.40 1.98 12.80
C LEU A 178 15.96 1.28 11.50
N LYS A 179 14.93 1.84 10.86
CA LYS A 179 14.59 1.55 9.45
C LYS A 179 14.68 2.84 8.68
N VAL A 180 15.21 2.77 7.46
CA VAL A 180 15.35 3.91 6.56
C VAL A 180 14.71 3.55 5.24
N ASP A 181 13.92 4.48 4.71
CA ASP A 181 13.38 4.39 3.35
C ASP A 181 13.22 5.80 2.77
N ASP A 182 14.25 6.23 2.05
CA ASP A 182 14.29 7.56 1.43
C ASP A 182 13.44 7.66 0.16
N ALA A 183 12.92 6.54 -0.38
CA ALA A 183 12.00 6.60 -1.52
C ALA A 183 10.70 7.34 -1.19
N THR A 184 10.36 7.41 0.10
CA THR A 184 9.19 8.13 0.60
C THR A 184 9.46 9.60 0.92
N CYS A 185 10.71 10.09 0.84
CA CYS A 185 11.06 11.45 1.25
C CYS A 185 10.31 12.54 0.47
N SER A 186 9.95 12.30 -0.79
CA SER A 186 9.21 13.24 -1.64
C SER A 186 7.69 13.18 -1.45
N HIS A 187 7.19 12.30 -0.58
CA HIS A 187 5.75 12.14 -0.39
C HIS A 187 5.18 13.31 0.41
N GLU A 188 4.37 14.13 -0.27
CA GLU A 188 3.63 15.24 0.34
C GLU A 188 2.12 15.00 0.28
N GLU A 189 1.42 15.80 1.08
CA GLU A 189 -0.03 15.95 1.04
C GLU A 189 -0.40 17.36 1.54
N PRO A 190 -1.41 18.05 0.98
CA PRO A 190 -1.82 19.38 1.45
C PRO A 190 -2.23 19.42 2.93
N CYS A 191 -2.68 18.31 3.52
CA CYS A 191 -3.02 18.26 4.94
C CYS A 191 -1.81 18.08 5.88
N LEU A 192 -0.59 17.98 5.34
CA LEU A 192 0.64 17.91 6.13
C LEU A 192 1.35 19.26 6.23
N GLN A 193 0.72 20.38 5.89
CA GLN A 193 1.39 21.69 5.99
C GLN A 193 1.79 22.00 7.44
N PRO A 194 2.93 22.66 7.67
CA PRO A 194 3.32 23.10 9.01
C PRO A 194 2.30 24.12 9.52
N TYR A 195 1.97 24.05 10.81
CA TYR A 195 1.30 25.14 11.52
C TYR A 195 2.26 26.31 11.71
#